data_AF-A0AB37MC62-F1
#
_entry.id   AF-A0AB37MC62-F1
#
_cell.length_a   1.000
_cell.length_b   1.000
_cell.length_c   1.000
_cell.angle_alpha   90.00
_cell.angle_beta   90.00
_cell.angle_gamma   90.00
#
_symmetry.space_group_name_H-M   'P 1'
#
loop_
_entity.id
_entity.type
_entity.pdbx_description
1 polymer ?
#
loop_
_entity_poly.entity_id
_entity_poly.type
_entity_poly.pdbx_seq_one_letter_code
_entity_poly.pdbx_strand_id
1 'polypeptide(L)'
;MKSGYMLFFLSFLFLLGLTACTAPVSKTMLDYEQSLVRADSLVQAGVADSAQTSRLLSELHREYNRVKELSDGKRVRLMPANKRKQFFWGAFTALMIGLNVWLSISNIKFSTDRKHRRYLIDLSENEQRLRNNELEKNELQECLQEMSLTDEEREEVHRSLMNLMEHGSHLCDENESLRTRLKDYENRPLPRELELLRKEGERAHVLDGQVQALTSVLIDRDEVVGQLRSHPKFLTDEQWRYLQTLTDRVYEGFTTRLAGRFPKLTPADLQLCLLIRLRFTNAQVATLTAVSPASVSQQKFRLKKRLLQMDEALFANGETVDAVVEGC
;
A
#
# COMPACT_ATOMS: atom_id res chain seq x y z
N MET A 1 5.70 -5.80 -14.64
CA MET A 1 6.22 -5.38 -15.97
C MET A 1 7.55 -4.61 -15.92
N LYS A 2 7.83 -3.73 -14.94
CA LYS A 2 9.10 -2.94 -14.91
C LYS A 2 10.41 -3.75 -14.76
N SER A 3 10.38 -4.94 -14.15
CA SER A 3 11.60 -5.77 -13.96
C SER A 3 12.09 -6.45 -15.24
N GLY A 4 11.18 -6.76 -16.18
CA GLY A 4 11.56 -7.39 -17.45
C GLY A 4 12.33 -6.44 -18.36
N TYR A 5 11.95 -5.16 -18.37
CA TYR A 5 12.63 -4.12 -19.15
C TYR A 5 14.07 -3.89 -18.71
N MET A 6 14.37 -3.95 -17.42
CA MET A 6 15.75 -3.83 -16.91
C MET A 6 16.64 -5.01 -17.35
N LEU A 7 16.11 -6.24 -17.33
CA LEU A 7 16.83 -7.43 -17.77
C LEU A 7 17.09 -7.43 -19.29
N PHE A 8 16.11 -6.99 -20.08
CA PHE A 8 16.28 -6.78 -21.52
C PHE A 8 17.27 -5.65 -21.83
N PHE A 9 17.28 -4.57 -21.05
CA PHE A 9 18.19 -3.45 -21.26
C PHE A 9 19.65 -3.84 -20.95
N LEU A 10 19.87 -4.63 -19.89
CA LEU A 10 21.18 -5.18 -19.56
C LEU A 10 21.67 -6.22 -20.57
N SER A 11 20.78 -7.09 -21.09
CA SER A 11 21.16 -8.04 -22.15
C SER A 11 21.45 -7.33 -23.48
N PHE A 12 20.73 -6.25 -23.79
CA PHE A 12 20.98 -5.39 -24.95
C PHE A 12 22.33 -4.66 -24.85
N LEU A 13 22.67 -4.11 -23.66
CA LEU A 13 23.99 -3.55 -23.38
C LEU A 13 25.11 -4.59 -23.47
N PHE A 14 24.84 -5.84 -23.05
CA PHE A 14 25.78 -6.95 -23.18
C PHE A 14 26.03 -7.34 -24.65
N LEU A 15 24.97 -7.39 -25.47
CA LEU A 15 25.05 -7.61 -26.92
C LEU A 15 25.80 -6.48 -27.63
N LEU A 16 25.57 -5.22 -27.25
CA LEU A 16 26.30 -4.06 -27.76
C LEU A 16 27.79 -4.07 -27.37
N GLY A 17 28.13 -4.57 -26.17
CA GLY A 17 29.53 -4.75 -25.75
C GLY A 17 30.26 -5.83 -26.58
N LEU A 18 29.56 -6.90 -26.96
CA LEU A 18 30.09 -7.96 -27.83
C LEU A 18 30.27 -7.48 -29.27
N THR A 19 29.32 -6.73 -29.83
CA THR A 19 29.43 -6.19 -31.20
C THR A 19 30.43 -5.04 -31.32
N ALA A 20 30.66 -4.27 -30.25
CA ALA A 20 31.74 -3.28 -30.19
C ALA A 20 33.15 -3.90 -30.21
N CYS A 21 33.27 -5.22 -29.99
CA CYS A 21 34.53 -5.96 -30.08
C CYS A 21 34.83 -6.51 -31.47
N THR A 22 33.90 -6.41 -32.42
CA THR A 22 34.12 -6.77 -33.83
C THR A 22 34.25 -5.50 -34.67
N ALA A 23 35.44 -4.89 -34.68
CA ALA A 23 35.76 -3.90 -35.71
C ALA A 23 35.64 -4.58 -37.09
N PRO A 24 35.09 -3.92 -38.12
CA PRO A 24 34.86 -4.54 -39.41
C PRO A 24 36.19 -5.01 -40.02
N VAL A 25 36.27 -6.31 -40.32
CA VAL A 25 37.34 -6.90 -41.13
C VAL A 25 37.48 -6.06 -42.40
N SER A 26 38.69 -5.59 -42.71
CA SER A 26 38.92 -4.86 -43.96
C SER A 26 38.54 -5.77 -45.13
N LYS A 27 37.71 -5.27 -46.06
CA LYS A 27 37.18 -6.03 -47.22
C LYS A 27 38.24 -6.89 -47.93
N THR A 28 39.45 -6.34 -48.04
CA THR A 28 40.64 -6.99 -48.63
C THR A 28 41.10 -8.27 -47.94
N MET A 29 40.87 -8.43 -46.62
CA MET A 29 41.26 -9.63 -45.87
C MET A 29 40.25 -10.76 -46.05
N LEU A 30 38.96 -10.42 -46.16
CA LEU A 30 37.89 -11.39 -46.44
C LEU A 30 38.04 -11.98 -47.85
N ASP A 31 38.36 -11.12 -48.82
CA ASP A 31 38.61 -11.53 -50.21
C ASP A 31 39.87 -12.42 -50.32
N TYR A 32 40.88 -12.18 -49.47
CA TYR A 32 42.09 -13.02 -49.38
C TYR A 32 41.81 -14.41 -48.80
N GLU A 33 41.02 -14.52 -47.72
CA GLU A 33 40.68 -15.83 -47.16
C GLU A 33 39.78 -16.65 -48.10
N GLN A 34 38.79 -16.02 -48.74
CA GLN A 34 37.94 -16.70 -49.71
C GLN A 34 38.72 -17.21 -50.94
N SER A 35 39.71 -16.45 -51.41
CA SER A 35 40.54 -16.87 -52.54
C SER A 35 41.53 -17.98 -52.16
N LEU A 36 42.04 -17.99 -50.92
CA LEU A 36 42.85 -19.10 -50.40
C LEU A 36 42.07 -20.41 -50.32
N VAL A 37 40.83 -20.37 -49.82
CA VAL A 37 39.95 -21.56 -49.76
C VAL A 37 39.61 -22.06 -51.16
N ARG A 38 39.39 -21.16 -52.13
CA ARG A 38 39.18 -21.55 -53.54
C ARG A 38 40.43 -22.18 -54.15
N ALA A 39 41.62 -21.64 -53.88
CA ALA A 39 42.86 -22.22 -54.37
C ALA A 39 43.10 -23.62 -53.81
N ASP A 40 42.86 -23.82 -52.51
CA ASP A 40 43.01 -25.12 -51.84
C ASP A 40 42.00 -26.16 -52.36
N SER A 41 40.75 -25.74 -52.60
CA SER A 41 39.72 -26.57 -53.25
C SER A 41 40.10 -26.98 -54.68
N LEU A 42 40.70 -26.08 -55.46
CA LEU A 42 41.17 -26.38 -56.82
C LEU A 42 42.36 -27.35 -56.84
N VAL A 43 43.25 -27.26 -55.85
CA VAL A 43 44.36 -28.21 -55.69
C VAL A 43 43.84 -29.59 -55.29
N GLN A 44 42.88 -29.66 -54.35
CA GLN A 44 42.27 -30.92 -53.93
C GLN A 44 41.44 -31.61 -55.03
N ALA A 45 40.82 -30.84 -55.93
CA ALA A 45 40.04 -31.37 -57.03
C ALA A 45 40.89 -32.03 -58.14
N GLY A 46 42.22 -31.88 -58.13
CA GLY A 46 43.13 -32.51 -59.10
C GLY A 46 43.04 -31.95 -60.53
N VAL A 47 42.33 -30.84 -60.75
CA VAL A 47 42.05 -30.26 -62.08
C VAL A 47 43.06 -29.18 -62.49
N ALA A 48 43.99 -28.80 -61.62
CA ALA A 48 44.86 -27.64 -61.87
C ALA A 48 46.27 -28.01 -62.34
N ASP A 49 46.66 -27.46 -63.49
CA ASP A 49 48.04 -27.38 -63.94
C ASP A 49 48.86 -26.61 -62.90
N SER A 50 49.79 -27.31 -62.21
CA SER A 50 50.52 -26.86 -61.02
C SER A 50 51.13 -25.46 -61.15
N ALA A 51 51.50 -25.06 -62.37
CA ALA A 51 52.06 -23.77 -62.66
C ALA A 51 51.05 -22.60 -62.55
N GLN A 52 49.76 -22.82 -62.85
CA GLN A 52 48.76 -21.75 -62.89
C GLN A 52 48.22 -21.41 -61.50
N THR A 53 48.00 -22.41 -60.64
CA THR A 53 47.64 -22.22 -59.23
C THR A 53 48.75 -21.55 -58.43
N SER A 54 50.00 -21.95 -58.68
CA SER A 54 51.18 -21.30 -58.07
C SER A 54 51.28 -19.81 -58.43
N ARG A 55 51.01 -19.46 -59.70
CA ARG A 55 51.00 -18.05 -60.15
C ARG A 55 49.88 -17.24 -59.50
N LEU A 56 48.66 -17.77 -59.45
CA LEU A 56 47.52 -17.12 -58.79
C LEU A 56 47.79 -16.86 -57.30
N LEU A 57 48.36 -17.85 -56.61
CA LEU A 57 48.69 -17.73 -55.20
C LEU A 57 49.83 -16.71 -54.97
N SER A 58 50.83 -16.68 -55.85
CA SER A 58 51.93 -15.72 -55.81
C SER A 58 51.45 -14.28 -56.04
N GLU A 59 50.56 -14.07 -57.00
CA GLU A 59 50.00 -12.76 -57.33
C GLU A 59 49.14 -12.22 -56.19
N LEU A 60 48.28 -13.07 -55.61
CA LEU A 60 47.48 -12.76 -54.43
C LEU A 60 48.35 -12.44 -53.20
N HIS A 61 49.45 -13.18 -53.00
CA HIS A 61 50.40 -12.93 -51.92
C HIS A 61 51.15 -11.60 -52.10
N ARG A 62 51.47 -11.24 -53.35
CA ARG A 62 52.08 -9.95 -53.69
C ARG A 62 51.13 -8.79 -53.40
N GLU A 63 49.85 -8.93 -53.72
CA GLU A 63 48.83 -7.91 -53.48
C GLU A 63 48.58 -7.71 -51.98
N TYR A 64 48.52 -8.79 -51.20
CA TYR A 64 48.48 -8.73 -49.74
C TYR A 64 49.70 -8.00 -49.15
N ASN A 65 50.91 -8.34 -49.60
CA ASN A 65 52.14 -7.71 -49.12
C ASN A 65 52.19 -6.21 -49.47
N ARG A 66 51.70 -5.81 -50.64
CA ARG A 66 51.60 -4.41 -51.06
C ARG A 66 50.66 -3.60 -50.16
N VAL A 67 49.50 -4.15 -49.81
CA VAL A 67 48.54 -3.50 -48.89
C VAL A 67 49.10 -3.43 -47.46
N LYS A 68 49.86 -4.45 -47.05
CA LYS A 68 50.54 -4.49 -45.74
C LYS A 68 51.62 -3.42 -45.60
N GLU A 69 52.37 -3.13 -46.67
CA GLU A 69 53.38 -2.07 -46.70
C GLU A 69 52.76 -0.67 -46.68
N LEU A 70 51.69 -0.45 -47.45
CA LEU A 70 50.94 0.83 -47.46
C LEU A 70 50.29 1.16 -46.11
N SER A 71 50.06 0.14 -45.28
CA SER A 71 49.47 0.28 -43.94
C SER A 71 50.52 0.51 -42.83
N ASP A 72 51.77 0.82 -43.20
CA ASP A 72 52.89 1.15 -42.29
C ASP A 72 53.10 0.11 -41.18
N GLY A 73 52.90 -1.18 -41.52
CA GLY A 73 53.04 -2.29 -40.58
C GLY A 73 51.98 -2.36 -39.47
N LYS A 74 50.96 -1.48 -39.45
CA LYS A 74 49.80 -1.63 -38.56
C LYS A 74 48.94 -2.80 -39.04
N ARG A 75 49.27 -3.95 -38.45
CA ARG A 75 48.76 -5.31 -38.69
C ARG A 75 47.30 -5.38 -39.13
N VAL A 76 47.11 -5.90 -40.35
CA VAL A 76 45.86 -6.47 -40.90
C VAL A 76 45.42 -7.75 -40.14
N ARG A 77 46.19 -8.23 -39.16
CA ARG A 77 45.85 -9.39 -38.35
C ARG A 77 45.05 -8.92 -37.13
N LEU A 78 43.85 -9.49 -36.93
CA LEU A 78 43.01 -9.35 -35.73
C LEU A 78 43.89 -9.16 -34.49
N MET A 79 43.97 -7.94 -33.96
CA MET A 79 44.65 -7.74 -32.69
C MET A 79 43.72 -8.34 -31.63
N PRO A 80 44.12 -9.37 -30.87
CA PRO A 80 43.30 -9.83 -29.76
C PRO A 80 43.11 -8.63 -28.84
N ALA A 81 41.87 -8.35 -28.44
CA ALA A 81 41.56 -7.28 -27.52
C ALA A 81 42.58 -7.28 -26.36
N ASN A 82 43.17 -6.12 -26.04
CA ASN A 82 44.19 -6.02 -24.98
C ASN A 82 43.71 -6.81 -23.76
N LYS A 83 44.46 -7.83 -23.31
CA LYS A 83 44.07 -8.73 -22.21
C LYS A 83 43.57 -7.96 -20.97
N ARG A 84 44.14 -6.78 -20.72
CA ARG A 84 43.73 -5.84 -19.68
C ARG A 84 42.31 -5.26 -19.89
N LYS A 85 41.95 -4.85 -21.11
CA LYS A 85 40.60 -4.35 -21.45
C LYS A 85 39.56 -5.48 -21.35
N GLN A 86 39.91 -6.68 -21.80
CA GLN A 86 39.03 -7.86 -21.69
C GLN A 86 38.79 -8.23 -20.22
N PHE A 87 39.83 -8.17 -19.37
CA PHE A 87 39.69 -8.37 -17.93
C PHE A 87 38.78 -7.31 -17.28
N PHE A 88 38.97 -6.02 -17.60
CA PHE A 88 38.11 -4.95 -17.06
C PHE A 88 36.65 -5.09 -17.47
N TRP A 89 36.37 -5.44 -18.74
CA TRP A 89 35.00 -5.70 -19.20
C TRP A 89 34.38 -6.94 -18.55
N GLY A 90 35.16 -8.02 -18.38
CA GLY A 90 34.71 -9.20 -17.65
C GLY A 90 34.38 -8.90 -16.20
N ALA A 91 35.25 -8.15 -15.50
CA ALA A 91 35.04 -7.74 -14.12
C ALA A 91 33.82 -6.80 -13.97
N PHE A 92 33.66 -5.83 -14.87
CA PHE A 92 32.49 -4.94 -14.90
C PHE A 92 31.20 -5.73 -15.13
N THR A 93 31.20 -6.68 -16.08
CA THR A 93 30.04 -7.54 -16.34
C THR A 93 29.69 -8.37 -15.11
N ALA A 94 30.67 -9.00 -14.47
CA ALA A 94 30.45 -9.78 -13.25
C ALA A 94 29.87 -8.92 -12.11
N LEU A 95 30.38 -7.69 -11.94
CA LEU A 95 29.86 -6.74 -10.97
C LEU A 95 28.42 -6.32 -11.28
N MET A 96 28.09 -6.04 -12.55
CA MET A 96 26.73 -5.68 -12.96
C MET A 96 25.74 -6.83 -12.78
N ILE A 97 26.16 -8.08 -13.05
CA ILE A 97 25.36 -9.27 -12.76
C ILE A 97 25.15 -9.41 -11.24
N GLY A 98 26.21 -9.27 -10.44
CA GLY A 98 26.11 -9.31 -8.98
C GLY A 98 25.16 -8.26 -8.40
N LEU A 99 25.25 -7.02 -8.90
CA LEU A 99 24.34 -5.94 -8.52
C LEU A 99 22.90 -6.24 -8.94
N ASN A 100 22.67 -6.80 -10.13
CA ASN A 100 21.34 -7.15 -10.60
C ASN A 100 20.70 -8.27 -9.74
N VAL A 101 21.49 -9.29 -9.38
CA VAL A 101 21.05 -10.38 -8.49
C VAL A 101 20.75 -9.83 -7.09
N TRP A 102 21.62 -8.98 -6.54
CA TRP A 102 21.38 -8.32 -5.26
C TRP A 102 20.07 -7.51 -5.28
N LEU A 103 19.88 -6.65 -6.29
CA LEU A 103 18.69 -5.81 -6.41
C LEU A 103 17.43 -6.67 -6.58
N SER A 104 17.51 -7.79 -7.29
CA SER A 104 16.39 -8.73 -7.45
C SER A 104 16.00 -9.37 -6.12
N ILE A 105 16.98 -9.88 -5.36
CA ILE A 105 16.75 -10.47 -4.02
C ILE A 105 16.19 -9.41 -3.07
N SER A 106 16.77 -8.22 -3.05
CA SER A 106 16.34 -7.09 -2.23
C SER A 106 14.89 -6.68 -2.56
N ASN A 107 14.53 -6.61 -3.85
CA ASN A 107 13.18 -6.26 -4.26
C ASN A 107 12.15 -7.35 -3.91
N ILE A 108 12.51 -8.64 -4.02
CA ILE A 108 11.64 -9.74 -3.59
C ILE A 108 11.40 -9.64 -2.08
N LYS A 109 12.46 -9.49 -1.28
CA LYS A 109 12.36 -9.32 0.18
C LYS A 109 11.51 -8.11 0.56
N PHE A 110 11.77 -6.95 -0.04
CA PHE A 110 11.02 -5.73 0.21
C PHE A 110 9.54 -5.83 -0.24
N SER A 111 9.26 -6.58 -1.31
CA SER A 111 7.89 -6.85 -1.71
C SER A 111 7.17 -7.80 -0.75
N THR A 112 7.86 -8.78 -0.17
CA THR A 112 7.25 -9.71 0.80
C THR A 112 6.99 -9.04 2.14
N ASP A 113 7.91 -8.21 2.62
CA ASP A 113 7.75 -7.50 3.90
C ASP A 113 6.58 -6.51 3.86
N ARG A 114 6.38 -5.84 2.71
CA ARG A 114 5.19 -4.99 2.49
C ARG A 114 3.89 -5.77 2.48
N LYS A 115 3.89 -7.01 1.97
CA LYS A 115 2.69 -7.87 2.02
C LYS A 115 2.38 -8.28 3.46
N HIS A 116 3.39 -8.70 4.22
CA HIS A 116 3.25 -9.05 5.63
C HIS A 116 2.65 -7.88 6.44
N ARG A 117 3.22 -6.68 6.29
CA ARG A 117 2.70 -5.47 6.96
C ARG A 117 1.25 -5.18 6.59
N ARG A 118 0.89 -5.28 5.30
CA ARG A 118 -0.50 -5.09 4.86
C ARG A 118 -1.44 -6.10 5.50
N TYR A 119 -1.10 -7.39 5.47
CA TYR A 119 -1.95 -8.41 6.10
C TYR A 119 -2.16 -8.19 7.60
N LEU A 120 -1.14 -7.71 8.32
CA LEU A 120 -1.29 -7.34 9.73
C LEU A 120 -2.23 -6.14 9.92
N ILE A 121 -2.10 -5.11 9.09
CA ILE A 121 -2.96 -3.92 9.14
C ILE A 121 -4.40 -4.32 8.79
N ASP A 122 -4.60 -4.99 7.65
CA ASP A 122 -5.90 -5.45 7.16
C ASP A 122 -6.59 -6.34 8.22
N LEU A 123 -5.85 -7.24 8.87
CA LEU A 123 -6.36 -8.07 9.96
C LEU A 123 -6.80 -7.22 11.16
N SER A 124 -5.96 -6.27 11.61
CA SER A 124 -6.29 -5.41 12.74
C SER A 124 -7.50 -4.50 12.46
N GLU A 125 -7.62 -4.03 11.22
CA GLU A 125 -8.72 -3.19 10.75
C GLU A 125 -10.02 -4.00 10.67
N ASN A 126 -9.98 -5.21 10.12
CA ASN A 126 -11.12 -6.11 10.09
C ASN A 126 -11.57 -6.55 11.49
N GLU A 127 -10.65 -6.78 12.42
CA GLU A 127 -10.99 -7.05 13.82
C GLU A 127 -11.67 -5.84 14.49
N GLN A 128 -11.26 -4.62 14.17
CA GLN A 128 -11.93 -3.41 14.63
C GLN A 128 -13.34 -3.28 14.04
N ARG A 129 -13.50 -3.53 12.73
CA ARG A 129 -14.81 -3.56 12.07
C ARG A 129 -15.75 -4.57 12.72
N LEU A 130 -15.27 -5.77 13.07
CA LEU A 130 -16.06 -6.77 13.77
C LEU A 130 -16.51 -6.29 15.16
N ARG A 131 -15.64 -5.63 15.92
CA ARG A 131 -16.03 -5.04 17.23
C ARG A 131 -17.12 -3.99 17.06
N ASN A 132 -16.97 -3.10 16.09
CA ASN A 132 -17.97 -2.07 15.82
C ASN A 132 -19.30 -2.66 15.34
N ASN A 133 -19.26 -3.67 14.48
CA ASN A 133 -20.42 -4.41 14.02
C ASN A 133 -21.18 -5.06 15.19
N GLU A 134 -20.47 -5.65 16.15
CA GLU A 134 -21.07 -6.23 17.35
C GLU A 134 -21.74 -5.17 18.25
N LEU A 135 -21.13 -3.99 18.40
CA LEU A 135 -21.73 -2.87 19.12
C LEU A 135 -23.01 -2.38 18.43
N GLU A 136 -22.96 -2.16 17.12
CA GLU A 136 -24.12 -1.72 16.34
C GLU A 136 -25.25 -2.76 16.38
N LYS A 137 -24.91 -4.06 16.32
CA LYS A 137 -25.87 -5.15 16.47
C LYS A 137 -26.60 -5.07 17.82
N ASN A 138 -25.86 -4.83 18.91
CA ASN A 138 -26.44 -4.69 20.24
C ASN A 138 -27.35 -3.44 20.35
N GLU A 139 -26.95 -2.31 19.78
CA GLU A 139 -27.79 -1.09 19.74
C GLU A 139 -29.07 -1.30 18.92
N LEU A 140 -29.00 -1.98 17.78
CA LEU A 140 -30.17 -2.29 16.96
C LEU A 140 -31.10 -3.29 17.65
N GLN A 141 -30.55 -4.26 18.39
CA GLN A 141 -31.35 -5.18 19.17
C GLN A 141 -32.09 -4.48 20.32
N GLU A 142 -31.47 -3.49 20.96
CA GLU A 142 -32.12 -2.63 21.95
C GLU A 142 -33.23 -1.79 21.29
N CYS A 143 -32.97 -1.22 20.10
CA CYS A 143 -33.98 -0.51 19.32
C CYS A 143 -35.21 -1.41 19.04
N LEU A 144 -35.02 -2.67 18.64
CA LEU A 144 -36.14 -3.60 18.39
C LEU A 144 -37.00 -3.93 19.62
N GLN A 145 -36.45 -3.80 20.82
CA GLN A 145 -37.19 -3.99 22.07
C GLN A 145 -38.12 -2.83 22.40
N GLU A 146 -38.04 -1.72 21.66
CA GLU A 146 -38.88 -0.56 21.87
C GLU A 146 -40.34 -0.81 21.45
N MET A 147 -41.26 -0.42 22.33
CA MET A 147 -42.71 -0.60 22.15
C MET A 147 -43.34 0.43 21.19
N SER A 148 -42.58 1.44 20.74
CA SER A 148 -43.05 2.57 19.90
C SER A 148 -42.64 2.52 18.43
N LEU A 149 -41.93 1.47 17.98
CA LEU A 149 -41.56 1.31 16.57
C LEU A 149 -42.78 0.95 15.71
N THR A 150 -42.90 1.58 14.53
CA THR A 150 -43.86 1.13 13.50
C THR A 150 -43.39 -0.19 12.87
N ASP A 151 -44.30 -0.93 12.24
CA ASP A 151 -43.95 -2.18 11.56
C ASP A 151 -42.90 -1.96 10.45
N GLU A 152 -43.01 -0.85 9.71
CA GLU A 152 -42.03 -0.46 8.68
C GLU A 152 -40.64 -0.20 9.26
N GLU A 153 -40.54 0.54 10.38
CA GLU A 153 -39.27 0.81 11.05
C GLU A 153 -38.67 -0.48 11.62
N ARG A 154 -39.51 -1.37 12.17
CA ARG A 154 -39.09 -2.67 12.67
C ARG A 154 -38.50 -3.52 11.56
N GLU A 155 -39.13 -3.58 10.39
CA GLU A 155 -38.60 -4.30 9.22
C GLU A 155 -37.28 -3.71 8.72
N GLU A 156 -37.13 -2.38 8.72
CA GLU A 156 -35.88 -1.71 8.32
C GLU A 156 -34.72 -2.05 9.27
N VAL A 157 -34.97 -2.07 10.58
CA VAL A 157 -33.96 -2.48 11.57
C VAL A 157 -33.60 -3.95 11.42
N HIS A 158 -34.57 -4.85 11.20
CA HIS A 158 -34.28 -6.27 10.93
C HIS A 158 -33.45 -6.46 9.67
N ARG A 159 -33.73 -5.71 8.59
CA ARG A 159 -32.94 -5.76 7.35
C ARG A 159 -31.51 -5.30 7.60
N SER A 160 -31.32 -4.23 8.36
CA SER A 160 -30.00 -3.71 8.73
C SER A 160 -29.23 -4.74 9.57
N LEU A 161 -29.89 -5.42 10.50
CA LEU A 161 -29.32 -6.48 11.32
C LEU A 161 -28.83 -7.67 10.46
N MET A 162 -29.65 -8.12 9.50
CA MET A 162 -29.27 -9.19 8.58
C MET A 162 -28.05 -8.83 7.74
N ASN A 163 -28.01 -7.61 7.20
CA ASN A 163 -26.86 -7.12 6.43
C ASN A 163 -25.59 -7.06 7.29
N LEU A 164 -25.70 -6.60 8.55
CA LEU A 164 -24.57 -6.57 9.49
C LEU A 164 -24.07 -7.98 9.81
N MET A 165 -24.96 -8.96 9.98
CA MET A 165 -24.59 -10.35 10.23
C MET A 165 -23.89 -10.98 9.03
N GLU A 166 -24.40 -10.76 7.81
CA GLU A 166 -23.78 -11.25 6.59
C GLU A 166 -22.38 -10.65 6.39
N HIS A 167 -22.24 -9.33 6.57
CA HIS A 167 -20.96 -8.65 6.48
C HIS A 167 -19.97 -9.11 7.56
N GLY A 168 -20.45 -9.30 8.80
CA GLY A 168 -19.64 -9.85 9.90
C GLY A 168 -19.14 -11.27 9.61
N SER A 169 -19.99 -12.12 9.03
CA SER A 169 -19.58 -13.46 8.58
C SER A 169 -18.46 -13.40 7.55
N HIS A 170 -18.59 -12.55 6.53
CA HIS A 170 -17.56 -12.36 5.52
C HIS A 170 -16.22 -11.86 6.11
N LEU A 171 -16.26 -10.90 7.04
CA LEU A 171 -15.07 -10.40 7.72
C LEU A 171 -14.39 -11.48 8.58
N CYS A 172 -15.16 -12.37 9.20
CA CYS A 172 -14.62 -13.53 9.92
C CYS A 172 -13.87 -14.49 8.98
N ASP A 173 -14.47 -14.82 7.82
CA ASP A 173 -13.84 -15.67 6.81
C ASP A 173 -12.56 -15.05 6.25
N GLU A 174 -12.59 -13.73 5.96
CA GLU A 174 -11.42 -12.98 5.52
C GLU A 174 -10.31 -12.99 6.58
N ASN A 175 -10.66 -12.78 7.85
CA ASN A 175 -9.71 -12.84 8.95
C ASN A 175 -9.09 -14.22 9.12
N GLU A 176 -9.86 -15.30 8.93
CA GLU A 176 -9.31 -16.65 8.92
C GLU A 176 -8.32 -16.86 7.77
N SER A 177 -8.65 -16.35 6.58
CA SER A 177 -7.75 -16.37 5.42
C SER A 177 -6.46 -15.58 5.68
N LEU A 178 -6.57 -14.37 6.24
CA LEU A 178 -5.43 -13.51 6.59
C LEU A 178 -4.54 -14.16 7.65
N ARG A 179 -5.13 -14.74 8.70
CA ARG A 179 -4.40 -15.49 9.74
C ARG A 179 -3.65 -16.68 9.15
N THR A 180 -4.27 -17.41 8.22
CA THR A 180 -3.62 -18.51 7.52
C THR A 180 -2.44 -18.01 6.69
N ARG A 181 -2.60 -16.94 5.92
CA ARG A 181 -1.50 -16.30 5.15
C ARG A 181 -0.39 -15.76 6.05
N LEU A 182 -0.72 -15.29 7.25
CA LEU A 182 0.25 -14.74 8.21
C LEU A 182 1.17 -15.81 8.81
N LYS A 183 0.72 -17.08 8.93
CA LYS A 183 1.56 -18.20 9.38
C LYS A 183 2.83 -18.38 8.53
N ASP A 184 2.75 -18.08 7.22
CA ASP A 184 3.91 -18.15 6.31
C ASP A 184 5.03 -17.14 6.65
N TYR A 185 4.71 -16.14 7.48
CA TYR A 185 5.63 -15.07 7.88
C TYR A 185 6.12 -15.19 9.33
N GLU A 186 5.53 -16.08 10.14
CA GLU A 186 5.81 -16.20 11.59
C GLU A 186 7.29 -16.49 11.90
N ASN A 187 7.96 -17.23 11.02
CA ASN A 187 9.36 -17.62 11.18
C ASN A 187 10.37 -16.61 10.56
N ARG A 188 9.93 -15.43 10.10
CA ARG A 188 10.81 -14.46 9.42
C ARG A 188 11.14 -13.27 10.31
N PRO A 189 12.43 -12.88 10.42
CA PRO A 189 12.82 -11.70 11.20
C PRO A 189 12.32 -10.41 10.54
N LEU A 190 11.69 -9.53 11.34
CA LEU A 190 11.24 -8.21 10.87
C LEU A 190 12.45 -7.31 10.52
N PRO A 191 12.36 -6.49 9.44
CA PRO A 191 13.37 -5.48 9.13
C PRO A 191 13.44 -4.37 10.20
N ARG A 192 14.66 -3.91 10.51
CA ARG A 192 14.92 -2.87 11.52
C ARG A 192 14.22 -1.54 11.23
N GLU A 193 14.07 -1.14 9.96
CA GLU A 193 13.35 0.09 9.60
C GLU A 193 11.85 0.01 9.94
N LEU A 194 11.26 -1.19 9.83
CA LEU A 194 9.86 -1.41 10.17
C LEU A 194 9.66 -1.34 11.70
N GLU A 195 10.62 -1.83 12.48
CA GLU A 195 10.61 -1.68 13.94
C GLU A 195 10.68 -0.21 14.37
N LEU A 196 11.52 0.60 13.71
CA LEU A 196 11.62 2.03 14.02
C LEU A 196 10.32 2.76 13.71
N LEU A 197 9.72 2.53 12.53
CA LEU A 197 8.42 3.11 12.18
C LEU A 197 7.32 2.66 13.13
N ARG A 198 7.34 1.39 13.56
CA ARG A 198 6.42 0.88 14.57
C ARG A 198 6.58 1.64 15.89
N LYS A 199 7.82 1.83 16.36
CA LYS A 199 8.08 2.60 17.59
C LYS A 199 7.61 4.05 17.50
N GLU A 200 7.83 4.73 16.39
CA GLU A 200 7.32 6.10 16.21
C GLU A 200 5.78 6.13 16.16
N GLY A 201 5.15 5.15 15.50
CA GLY A 201 3.69 5.01 15.50
C GLY A 201 3.12 4.73 16.89
N GLU A 202 3.77 3.86 17.66
CA GLU A 202 3.42 3.59 19.07
C GLU A 202 3.52 4.85 19.93
N ARG A 203 4.57 5.66 19.75
CA ARG A 203 4.71 6.94 20.46
C ARG A 203 3.60 7.92 20.10
N ALA A 204 3.27 8.05 18.82
CA ALA A 204 2.17 8.91 18.37
C ALA A 204 0.83 8.47 19.00
N HIS A 205 0.55 7.17 18.99
CA HIS A 205 -0.64 6.61 19.62
C HIS A 205 -0.66 6.83 21.15
N VAL A 206 0.48 6.68 21.83
CA VAL A 206 0.57 6.97 23.27
C VAL A 206 0.30 8.44 23.56
N LEU A 207 0.85 9.34 22.75
CA LEU A 207 0.62 10.78 22.91
C LEU A 207 -0.85 11.14 22.70
N ASP A 208 -1.48 10.57 21.67
CA ASP A 208 -2.90 10.78 21.40
C ASP A 208 -3.78 10.26 22.56
N GLY A 209 -3.47 9.05 23.06
CA GLY A 209 -4.13 8.50 24.24
C GLY A 209 -3.94 9.35 25.51
N GLN A 210 -2.77 9.97 25.69
CA GLN A 210 -2.54 10.91 26.79
C GLN A 210 -3.37 12.18 26.66
N VAL A 211 -3.47 12.76 25.46
CA VAL A 211 -4.32 13.93 25.19
C VAL A 211 -5.79 13.58 25.48
N GLN A 212 -6.25 12.42 25.02
CA GLN A 212 -7.62 11.97 25.27
C GLN A 212 -7.88 11.73 26.77
N ALA A 213 -6.95 11.14 27.49
CA ALA A 213 -7.06 10.92 28.94
C ALA A 213 -7.04 12.23 29.75
N LEU A 214 -6.20 13.20 29.34
CA LEU A 214 -6.21 14.53 29.97
C LEU A 214 -7.53 15.25 29.70
N THR A 215 -8.04 15.14 28.47
CA THR A 215 -9.32 15.72 28.08
C THR A 215 -10.47 15.10 28.88
N SER A 216 -10.49 13.77 29.06
CA SER A 216 -11.50 13.12 29.88
C SER A 216 -11.41 13.56 31.34
N VAL A 217 -10.21 13.65 31.92
CA VAL A 217 -10.04 14.16 33.30
C VAL A 217 -10.53 15.61 33.44
N LEU A 218 -10.32 16.46 32.45
CA LEU A 218 -10.82 17.84 32.46
C LEU A 218 -12.35 17.89 32.45
N ILE A 219 -13.00 17.05 31.64
CA ILE A 219 -14.46 16.92 31.58
C ILE A 219 -15.00 16.33 32.88
N ASP A 220 -14.33 15.33 33.45
CA ASP A 220 -14.76 14.65 34.67
C ASP A 220 -14.65 15.53 35.91
N ARG A 221 -13.70 16.48 35.91
CA ARG A 221 -13.53 17.47 36.97
C ARG A 221 -14.49 18.66 36.86
N ASP A 222 -15.17 18.82 35.73
CA ASP A 222 -16.21 19.84 35.61
C ASP A 222 -17.37 19.51 36.57
N GLU A 223 -17.73 20.48 37.42
CA GLU A 223 -18.73 20.25 38.48
C GLU A 223 -20.09 19.85 37.91
N VAL A 224 -20.51 20.46 36.81
CA VAL A 224 -21.82 20.19 36.19
C VAL A 224 -21.80 18.81 35.54
N VAL A 225 -20.77 18.49 34.76
CA VAL A 225 -20.65 17.16 34.12
C VAL A 225 -20.50 16.06 35.17
N GLY A 226 -19.67 16.25 36.19
CA GLY A 226 -19.50 15.31 37.30
C GLY A 226 -20.82 15.03 38.01
N GLN A 227 -21.59 16.07 38.35
CA GLN A 227 -22.92 15.92 38.95
C GLN A 227 -23.89 15.16 38.04
N LEU A 228 -23.94 15.48 36.75
CA LEU A 228 -24.83 14.82 35.80
C LEU A 228 -24.48 13.35 35.57
N ARG A 229 -23.20 12.98 35.71
CA ARG A 229 -22.78 11.57 35.62
C ARG A 229 -23.15 10.78 36.87
N SER A 230 -22.96 11.36 38.05
CA SER A 230 -23.30 10.70 39.33
C SER A 230 -24.80 10.63 39.59
N HIS A 231 -25.54 11.69 39.23
CA HIS A 231 -26.99 11.80 39.45
C HIS A 231 -27.66 12.35 38.18
N PRO A 232 -27.86 11.49 37.16
CA PRO A 232 -28.48 11.90 35.92
C PRO A 232 -29.89 12.41 36.17
N LYS A 233 -30.20 13.59 35.62
CA LYS A 233 -31.50 14.24 35.72
C LYS A 233 -31.80 14.98 34.42
N PHE A 234 -33.07 15.21 34.15
CA PHE A 234 -33.48 15.99 32.98
C PHE A 234 -32.76 17.35 32.94
N LEU A 235 -32.22 17.70 31.78
CA LEU A 235 -31.44 18.91 31.59
C LEU A 235 -32.32 20.14 31.40
N THR A 236 -31.97 21.23 32.09
CA THR A 236 -32.58 22.54 31.85
C THR A 236 -31.92 23.25 30.66
N ASP A 237 -32.61 24.24 30.08
CA ASP A 237 -32.06 25.04 28.96
C ASP A 237 -30.74 25.75 29.31
N GLU A 238 -30.55 26.09 30.59
CA GLU A 238 -29.30 26.69 31.06
C GLU A 238 -28.17 25.67 31.10
N GLN A 239 -28.45 24.44 31.55
CA GLN A 239 -27.47 23.35 31.51
C GLN A 239 -27.10 22.98 30.08
N TRP A 240 -28.04 22.96 29.15
CA TRP A 240 -27.74 22.75 27.72
C TRP A 240 -26.77 23.80 27.17
N ARG A 241 -27.03 25.09 27.44
CA ARG A 241 -26.14 26.18 27.02
C ARG A 241 -24.75 26.06 27.64
N TYR A 242 -24.68 25.65 28.91
CA TYR A 242 -23.41 25.41 29.60
C TYR A 242 -22.63 24.26 28.94
N LEU A 243 -23.26 23.10 28.74
CA LEU A 243 -22.63 21.93 28.13
C LEU A 243 -22.13 22.23 26.72
N GLN A 244 -22.89 22.99 25.92
CA GLN A 244 -22.46 23.44 24.60
C GLN A 244 -21.19 24.29 24.69
N THR A 245 -21.19 25.31 25.55
CA THR A 245 -20.03 26.21 25.73
C THR A 245 -18.80 25.45 26.23
N LEU A 246 -18.99 24.53 27.17
CA LEU A 246 -17.92 23.68 27.68
C LEU A 246 -17.33 22.82 26.57
N THR A 247 -18.20 22.18 25.77
CA THR A 247 -17.77 21.30 24.67
C THR A 247 -17.05 22.08 23.59
N ASP A 248 -17.55 23.25 23.20
CA ASP A 248 -16.87 24.11 22.22
C ASP A 248 -15.51 24.59 22.72
N ARG A 249 -15.37 24.84 24.02
CA ARG A 249 -14.08 25.22 24.61
C ARG A 249 -13.10 24.05 24.66
N VAL A 250 -13.57 22.86 25.00
CA VAL A 250 -12.72 21.66 25.14
C VAL A 250 -12.35 21.06 23.78
N TYR A 251 -13.24 21.15 22.80
CA TYR A 251 -13.12 20.52 21.48
C TYR A 251 -13.13 21.53 20.33
N GLU A 252 -12.49 22.69 20.50
CA GLU A 252 -12.20 23.69 19.45
C GLU A 252 -13.40 24.08 18.56
N GLY A 253 -14.52 24.47 19.17
CA GLY A 253 -15.72 24.90 18.45
C GLY A 253 -16.49 23.74 17.80
N PHE A 254 -16.48 22.57 18.43
CA PHE A 254 -17.17 21.35 17.99
C PHE A 254 -18.56 21.59 17.39
N THR A 255 -19.44 22.31 18.08
CA THR A 255 -20.82 22.52 17.61
C THR A 255 -20.87 23.34 16.32
N THR A 256 -19.99 24.32 16.17
CA THR A 256 -19.88 25.12 14.95
C THR A 256 -19.37 24.29 13.77
N ARG A 257 -18.38 23.42 13.99
CA ARG A 257 -17.87 22.51 12.95
C ARG A 257 -18.91 21.48 12.56
N LEU A 258 -19.59 20.89 13.54
CA LEU A 258 -20.63 19.88 13.31
C LEU A 258 -21.81 20.46 12.52
N ALA A 259 -22.29 21.63 12.91
CA ALA A 259 -23.38 22.31 12.19
C ALA A 259 -22.95 22.75 10.78
N GLY A 260 -21.69 23.17 10.60
CA GLY A 260 -21.14 23.52 9.29
C GLY A 260 -20.98 22.30 8.36
N ARG A 261 -20.51 21.17 8.90
CA ARG A 261 -20.36 19.91 8.14
C ARG A 261 -21.71 19.28 7.82
N PHE A 262 -22.65 19.33 8.77
CA PHE A 262 -23.97 18.72 8.64
C PHE A 262 -25.12 19.73 8.86
N PRO A 263 -25.41 20.60 7.88
CA PRO A 263 -26.42 21.66 8.02
C PRO A 263 -27.88 21.19 8.10
N LYS A 264 -28.19 19.92 7.78
CA LYS A 264 -29.54 19.34 7.85
C LYS A 264 -29.85 18.66 9.19
N LEU A 265 -28.93 18.68 10.15
CA LEU A 265 -29.18 18.12 11.48
C LEU A 265 -30.23 18.96 12.21
N THR A 266 -31.16 18.27 12.86
CA THR A 266 -32.17 18.91 13.71
C THR A 266 -31.54 19.35 15.04
N PRO A 267 -32.16 20.28 15.78
CA PRO A 267 -31.67 20.66 17.11
C PRO A 267 -31.54 19.48 18.08
N ALA A 268 -32.45 18.50 17.99
CA ALA A 268 -32.39 17.27 18.78
C ALA A 268 -31.18 16.40 18.40
N ASP A 269 -30.83 16.34 17.11
CA ASP A 269 -29.63 15.62 16.67
C ASP A 269 -28.35 16.26 17.20
N LEU A 270 -28.29 17.60 17.19
CA LEU A 270 -27.14 18.34 17.73
C LEU A 270 -27.00 18.12 19.24
N GLN A 271 -28.10 18.09 19.98
CA GLN A 271 -28.13 17.75 21.40
C GLN A 271 -27.64 16.31 21.65
N LEU A 272 -28.07 15.34 20.84
CA LEU A 272 -27.59 13.97 20.92
C LEU A 272 -26.07 13.88 20.66
N CYS A 273 -25.59 14.51 19.57
CA CYS A 273 -24.17 14.56 19.25
C CYS A 273 -23.34 15.22 20.36
N LEU A 274 -23.87 16.27 21.01
CA LEU A 274 -23.23 16.93 22.14
C LEU A 274 -23.05 15.97 23.32
N LEU A 275 -24.09 15.22 23.69
CA LEU A 275 -24.02 14.25 24.78
C LEU A 275 -23.11 13.05 24.47
N ILE A 276 -23.11 12.58 23.21
CA ILE A 276 -22.19 11.55 22.72
C ILE A 276 -20.74 12.05 22.83
N ARG A 277 -20.48 13.30 22.39
CA ARG A 277 -19.14 13.90 22.45
C ARG A 277 -18.60 14.00 23.87
N LEU A 278 -19.49 14.27 24.84
CA LEU A 278 -19.18 14.30 26.27
C LEU A 278 -19.14 12.91 26.95
N ARG A 279 -19.32 11.83 26.17
CA ARG A 279 -19.22 10.43 26.60
C ARG A 279 -20.26 10.01 27.64
N PHE A 280 -21.47 10.56 27.59
CA PHE A 280 -22.58 10.03 28.39
C PHE A 280 -23.03 8.68 27.85
N THR A 281 -23.32 7.72 28.73
CA THR A 281 -23.84 6.41 28.32
C THR A 281 -25.27 6.51 27.79
N ASN A 282 -25.73 5.56 26.97
CA ASN A 282 -27.11 5.58 26.45
C ASN A 282 -28.16 5.69 27.58
N ALA A 283 -27.93 5.04 28.73
CA ALA A 283 -28.80 5.14 29.91
C ALA A 283 -28.78 6.54 30.55
N GLN A 284 -27.61 7.20 30.59
CA GLN A 284 -27.50 8.58 31.06
C GLN A 284 -28.20 9.52 30.08
N VAL A 285 -27.90 9.41 28.78
CA VAL A 285 -28.55 10.20 27.71
C VAL A 285 -30.07 10.12 27.82
N ALA A 286 -30.61 8.91 27.96
CA ALA A 286 -32.04 8.68 28.14
C ALA A 286 -32.62 9.49 29.32
N THR A 287 -31.94 9.47 30.46
CA THR A 287 -32.35 10.21 31.66
C THR A 287 -32.22 11.73 31.47
N LEU A 288 -31.14 12.18 30.84
CA LEU A 288 -30.85 13.61 30.59
C LEU A 288 -31.86 14.24 29.63
N THR A 289 -32.36 13.48 28.66
CA THR A 289 -33.34 13.93 27.66
C THR A 289 -34.78 13.49 27.97
N ALA A 290 -35.02 12.82 29.10
CA ALA A 290 -36.32 12.27 29.51
C ALA A 290 -36.98 11.36 28.45
N VAL A 291 -36.19 10.45 27.88
CA VAL A 291 -36.66 9.40 26.97
C VAL A 291 -36.28 8.02 27.50
N SER A 292 -36.76 6.95 26.85
CA SER A 292 -36.34 5.59 27.20
C SER A 292 -34.95 5.27 26.61
N PRO A 293 -34.15 4.36 27.21
CA PRO A 293 -32.87 3.93 26.64
C PRO A 293 -32.98 3.43 25.18
N ALA A 294 -34.01 2.66 24.86
CA ALA A 294 -34.27 2.20 23.50
C ALA A 294 -34.54 3.34 22.51
N SER A 295 -35.21 4.41 22.96
CA SER A 295 -35.43 5.61 22.16
C SER A 295 -34.13 6.31 21.78
N VAL A 296 -33.10 6.24 22.63
CA VAL A 296 -31.77 6.78 22.31
C VAL A 296 -31.13 5.99 21.17
N SER A 297 -31.22 4.66 21.21
CA SER A 297 -30.73 3.78 20.14
C SER A 297 -31.48 4.01 18.82
N GLN A 298 -32.80 4.24 18.88
CA GLN A 298 -33.58 4.65 17.72
C GLN A 298 -33.16 6.03 17.18
N GLN A 299 -32.91 7.01 18.04
CA GLN A 299 -32.42 8.33 17.65
C GLN A 299 -31.04 8.23 16.99
N LYS A 300 -30.12 7.42 17.52
CA LYS A 300 -28.81 7.15 16.90
C LYS A 300 -28.95 6.52 15.52
N PHE A 301 -29.86 5.55 15.35
CA PHE A 301 -30.13 4.94 14.04
C PHE A 301 -30.64 5.98 13.02
N ARG A 302 -31.60 6.82 13.43
CA ARG A 302 -32.12 7.92 12.58
C ARG A 302 -31.03 8.95 12.26
N LEU A 303 -30.18 9.28 13.23
CA LEU A 303 -29.03 10.16 13.05
C LEU A 303 -28.06 9.58 12.02
N LYS A 304 -27.69 8.29 12.13
CA LYS A 304 -26.82 7.60 11.17
C LYS A 304 -27.35 7.74 9.74
N LYS A 305 -28.66 7.50 9.53
CA LYS A 305 -29.31 7.64 8.23
C LYS A 305 -29.24 9.07 7.68
N ARG A 306 -29.47 10.08 8.53
CA ARG A 306 -29.34 11.49 8.13
C ARG A 306 -27.91 11.85 7.75
N LEU A 307 -26.93 11.39 8.51
CA LEU A 307 -25.51 11.62 8.21
C LEU A 307 -25.12 10.98 6.86
N LEU A 308 -25.53 9.73 6.62
CA LEU A 308 -25.31 9.03 5.34
C LEU A 308 -25.93 9.74 4.13
N GLN A 309 -27.10 10.33 4.28
CA GLN A 309 -27.75 11.11 3.20
C GLN A 309 -26.99 12.39 2.83
N MET A 310 -26.08 12.84 3.68
CA MET A 310 -25.32 14.07 3.49
C MET A 310 -23.89 13.77 3.03
N ASP A 311 -23.31 12.68 3.49
CA ASP A 311 -21.99 12.21 3.15
C ASP A 311 -22.00 10.68 3.06
N GLU A 312 -22.10 10.16 1.83
CA GLU A 312 -22.18 8.72 1.54
C GLU A 312 -20.89 7.98 1.89
N ALA A 313 -19.76 8.67 2.06
CA ALA A 313 -18.48 8.06 2.43
C ALA A 313 -18.39 7.77 3.94
N LEU A 314 -19.30 8.32 4.75
CA LEU A 314 -19.33 8.05 6.20
C LEU A 314 -19.64 6.58 6.47
N PHE A 315 -19.03 6.05 7.54
CA PHE A 315 -19.23 4.66 7.98
C PHE A 315 -18.73 3.59 6.99
N ALA A 316 -18.13 3.96 5.85
CA ALA A 316 -17.56 3.02 4.87
C ALA A 316 -16.50 2.10 5.50
N ASN A 317 -15.80 2.59 6.52
CA ASN A 317 -14.80 1.83 7.27
C ASN A 317 -15.38 1.04 8.45
N GLY A 318 -16.70 0.97 8.60
CA GLY A 318 -17.37 0.32 9.74
C GLY A 318 -17.29 1.14 11.03
N GLU A 319 -17.18 2.46 10.93
CA GLU A 319 -17.21 3.38 12.07
C GLU A 319 -18.61 3.37 12.71
N THR A 320 -18.70 3.63 14.02
CA THR A 320 -19.98 3.85 14.70
C THR A 320 -20.38 5.32 14.63
N VAL A 321 -21.65 5.64 14.90
CA VAL A 321 -22.11 7.04 15.03
C VAL A 321 -21.26 7.79 16.05
N ASP A 322 -20.99 7.16 17.19
CA ASP A 322 -20.17 7.74 18.25
C ASP A 322 -18.76 8.08 17.77
N ALA A 323 -18.11 7.19 17.00
CA ALA A 323 -16.78 7.44 16.43
C ALA A 323 -16.78 8.61 15.43
N VAL A 324 -17.80 8.70 14.57
CA VAL A 324 -17.93 9.79 13.60
C VAL A 324 -18.16 11.13 14.31
N VAL A 325 -19.01 11.15 15.34
CA VAL A 325 -19.26 12.33 16.16
C VAL A 325 -17.99 12.74 16.92
N GLU A 326 -17.19 11.79 17.38
CA GLU A 326 -15.93 12.07 18.06
C GLU A 326 -14.82 12.62 17.14
N GLY A 327 -14.87 12.28 15.84
CA GLY A 327 -13.92 12.76 14.84
C GLY A 327 -14.30 14.10 14.18
N CYS A 328 -15.53 14.58 14.39
CA CYS A 328 -16.00 15.86 13.87
C CYS A 328 -15.49 17.03 14.70
#